data_AF-A0A8S2EZI2-F1
#
_entry.id   AF-A0A8S2EZI2-F1
#
_cell.length_a   1.000
_cell.length_b   1.000
_cell.length_c   1.000
_cell.angle_alpha   90.00
_cell.angle_beta   90.00
_cell.angle_gamma   90.00
#
_symmetry.space_group_name_H-M   'P 1'
#
loop_
_entity.id
_entity.type
_entity.pdbx_description
1 polymer ?
#
loop_
_entity_poly.entity_id
_entity_poly.type
_entity_poly.pdbx_seq_one_letter_code
_entity_poly.pdbx_strand_id
1 'polypeptide(L)'
;MTESSDYVENDVNLELNETANSDNEQNSIEEGKHVVVTQKQNSITHRKIKGVFRKERLSLKKYSSWLEEVKSDSTKSGCKAYSKQFSVKNGAKADVNKHMNGNIHQLSMKTFGRNPLITPSAVPSTELDKISAAEDAFVYHNVKHGHSYVSQECTISVPKTIFESSSSVAKSIRRGNTKSRAIACNVLESFFTGTLIDELLETRFYSLSFDASNKGNCKTYPFSVQFFSDIDVKTGMVEFIEDSHETAADVFSNACKIINDYGLKMENLTSVGVDNTNVN
;
A
#
# COMPACT_ATOMS: atom_id res chain seq x y z
N MET A 1 25.83 21.82 -43.02
CA MET A 1 25.88 21.40 -44.43
C MET A 1 25.61 19.91 -44.45
N THR A 2 24.42 19.42 -44.77
CA THR A 2 23.14 20.07 -45.21
C THR A 2 21.98 19.40 -44.41
N GLU A 3 20.71 19.83 -44.30
CA GLU A 3 19.73 20.50 -45.22
C GLU A 3 19.41 19.63 -46.47
N SER A 4 18.21 19.50 -47.06
CA SER A 4 16.78 19.85 -46.79
C SER A 4 15.92 19.12 -47.87
N SER A 5 14.59 18.91 -47.86
CA SER A 5 13.47 19.12 -46.90
C SER A 5 12.20 18.34 -47.40
N ASP A 6 11.01 18.60 -46.81
CA ASP A 6 9.64 18.38 -47.37
C ASP A 6 9.03 16.93 -47.39
N TYR A 7 7.72 16.64 -47.21
CA TYR A 7 6.39 17.23 -47.58
C TYR A 7 5.98 17.02 -49.07
N VAL A 8 4.69 16.81 -49.47
CA VAL A 8 3.39 16.73 -48.74
C VAL A 8 2.84 15.27 -48.70
N GLU A 9 1.68 14.75 -49.15
CA GLU A 9 0.37 15.16 -49.76
C GLU A 9 -0.63 13.97 -49.50
N ASN A 10 -1.73 14.07 -48.74
CA ASN A 10 -3.14 14.45 -49.05
C ASN A 10 -3.96 13.62 -50.08
N ASP A 11 -5.13 13.13 -49.62
CA ASP A 11 -6.42 12.90 -50.33
C ASP A 11 -7.50 12.71 -49.23
N VAL A 12 -8.65 13.38 -49.08
CA VAL A 12 -9.48 14.31 -49.88
C VAL A 12 -10.54 13.65 -50.79
N ASN A 13 -11.75 13.45 -50.24
CA ASN A 13 -13.13 13.60 -50.80
C ASN A 13 -14.13 12.61 -50.15
N LEU A 14 -15.47 12.78 -50.18
CA LEU A 14 -16.35 13.74 -50.89
C LEU A 14 -17.61 14.08 -50.04
N GLU A 15 -18.35 15.12 -50.41
CA GLU A 15 -19.55 15.65 -49.75
C GLU A 15 -20.88 14.96 -50.19
N LEU A 16 -21.99 15.14 -49.44
CA LEU A 16 -23.23 15.85 -49.89
C LEU A 16 -24.53 15.58 -49.07
N ASN A 17 -25.09 16.67 -48.54
CA ASN A 17 -26.48 17.15 -48.48
C ASN A 17 -27.75 16.24 -48.40
N GLU A 18 -28.53 16.51 -47.34
CA GLU A 18 -29.94 17.00 -47.31
C GLU A 18 -31.20 16.18 -47.76
N THR A 19 -32.27 16.45 -46.98
CA THR A 19 -33.72 16.45 -47.32
C THR A 19 -34.50 15.16 -47.64
N ALA A 20 -35.30 14.75 -46.64
CA ALA A 20 -36.78 14.75 -46.61
C ALA A 20 -37.64 13.94 -47.62
N ASN A 21 -38.77 13.44 -47.09
CA ASN A 21 -39.96 12.91 -47.77
C ASN A 21 -39.79 11.64 -48.64
N SER A 22 -40.86 10.99 -49.10
CA SER A 22 -42.04 10.44 -48.37
C SER A 22 -42.93 9.70 -49.38
N ASP A 23 -43.02 8.37 -49.29
CA ASP A 23 -44.07 7.60 -49.95
C ASP A 23 -44.61 6.55 -48.95
N ASN A 24 -45.91 6.36 -48.71
CA ASN A 24 -47.13 6.46 -49.52
C ASN A 24 -47.40 5.23 -50.38
N GLU A 25 -48.28 4.35 -49.87
CA GLU A 25 -49.12 3.53 -50.74
C GLU A 25 -50.50 3.34 -50.09
N GLN A 26 -51.56 3.59 -50.85
CA GLN A 26 -52.96 3.42 -50.45
C GLN A 26 -53.62 2.37 -51.33
N ASN A 27 -54.59 1.62 -50.79
CA ASN A 27 -55.93 1.32 -51.36
C ASN A 27 -56.61 0.20 -50.53
N SER A 28 -57.78 0.44 -49.93
CA SER A 28 -59.15 0.25 -50.49
C SER A 28 -59.55 -1.23 -50.61
N ILE A 29 -60.77 -1.68 -50.29
CA ILE A 29 -62.07 -1.03 -49.96
C ILE A 29 -62.80 -2.00 -48.97
N GLU A 30 -64.01 -1.87 -48.40
CA GLU A 30 -65.26 -1.21 -48.79
C GLU A 30 -66.07 -0.69 -47.55
N GLU A 31 -67.33 -1.11 -47.36
CA GLU A 31 -68.29 -0.59 -46.37
C GLU A 31 -68.74 -1.64 -45.33
N GLY A 32 -69.21 -1.21 -44.14
CA GLY A 32 -69.87 -2.10 -43.18
C GLY A 32 -70.16 -1.48 -41.80
N LYS A 33 -71.45 -1.40 -41.41
CA LYS A 33 -71.88 -0.83 -40.12
C LYS A 33 -71.97 -1.91 -39.01
N HIS A 34 -71.25 -1.74 -37.89
CA HIS A 34 -71.87 -1.36 -36.61
C HIS A 34 -70.84 -1.11 -35.48
N VAL A 35 -71.26 -0.37 -34.45
CA VAL A 35 -70.42 0.01 -33.31
C VAL A 35 -70.34 -1.12 -32.27
N VAL A 36 -69.12 -1.48 -31.86
CA VAL A 36 -68.82 -2.09 -30.56
C VAL A 36 -67.71 -1.28 -29.90
N VAL A 37 -67.94 -0.80 -28.67
CA VAL A 37 -67.03 0.12 -27.97
C VAL A 37 -65.77 -0.60 -27.49
N THR A 38 -64.64 -0.36 -28.16
CA THR A 38 -63.32 -0.81 -27.69
C THR A 38 -62.69 0.25 -26.79
N GLN A 39 -62.41 -0.08 -25.53
CA GLN A 39 -61.69 0.81 -24.63
C GLN A 39 -60.21 0.90 -25.05
N LYS A 40 -59.73 2.10 -25.40
CA LYS A 40 -58.28 2.35 -25.58
C LYS A 40 -57.57 2.15 -24.23
N GLN A 41 -56.77 1.09 -24.13
CA GLN A 41 -55.82 0.95 -23.04
C GLN A 41 -54.68 1.95 -23.23
N ASN A 42 -54.69 3.03 -22.45
CA ASN A 42 -53.58 3.99 -22.43
C ASN A 42 -52.32 3.31 -21.87
N SER A 43 -51.23 3.29 -22.65
CA SER A 43 -49.95 2.73 -22.22
C SER A 43 -49.32 3.59 -21.13
N ILE A 44 -49.32 3.08 -19.90
CA ILE A 44 -48.78 3.79 -18.73
C ILE A 44 -47.25 3.86 -18.85
N THR A 45 -46.72 5.03 -19.23
CA THR A 45 -45.28 5.31 -19.21
C THR A 45 -44.80 5.43 -17.76
N HIS A 46 -44.41 4.30 -17.15
CA HIS A 46 -43.88 4.28 -15.80
C HIS A 46 -42.62 5.16 -15.68
N ARG A 47 -42.72 6.27 -14.93
CA ARG A 47 -41.56 7.08 -14.55
C ARG A 47 -40.57 6.18 -13.78
N LYS A 48 -39.35 6.01 -14.30
CA LYS A 48 -38.28 5.27 -13.63
C LYS A 48 -37.93 5.94 -12.30
N ILE A 49 -38.42 5.38 -11.19
CA ILE A 49 -38.11 5.84 -9.83
C ILE A 49 -36.60 5.63 -9.61
N LYS A 50 -35.88 6.70 -9.29
CA LYS A 50 -34.44 6.63 -9.00
C LYS A 50 -34.21 5.77 -7.75
N GLY A 51 -33.33 4.78 -7.87
CA GLY A 51 -32.90 3.97 -6.75
C GLY A 51 -32.09 4.79 -5.73
N VAL A 52 -32.30 4.48 -4.45
CA VAL A 52 -31.56 5.08 -3.33
C VAL A 52 -30.97 4.01 -2.42
N PHE A 53 -29.95 4.42 -1.67
CA PHE A 53 -29.45 3.70 -0.51
C PHE A 53 -30.55 3.57 0.55
N ARG A 54 -30.43 2.53 1.39
CA ARG A 54 -31.38 2.21 2.46
C ARG A 54 -30.61 1.64 3.63
N LYS A 55 -30.62 2.35 4.76
CA LYS A 55 -29.87 2.04 5.99
C LYS A 55 -30.21 0.67 6.54
N GLU A 56 -31.45 0.24 6.36
CA GLU A 56 -31.98 -1.08 6.73
C GLU A 56 -31.18 -2.23 6.09
N ARG A 57 -30.48 -1.98 4.97
CA ARG A 57 -29.58 -2.98 4.35
C ARG A 57 -28.33 -3.26 5.20
N LEU A 58 -27.88 -2.31 6.02
CA LEU A 58 -26.72 -2.48 6.91
C LEU A 58 -27.01 -3.47 8.05
N SER A 59 -28.28 -3.64 8.43
CA SER A 59 -28.71 -4.63 9.42
C SER A 59 -28.81 -6.06 8.86
N LEU A 60 -28.70 -6.25 7.53
CA LEU A 60 -28.79 -7.56 6.91
C LEU A 60 -27.41 -8.24 6.89
N LYS A 61 -27.31 -9.44 7.48
CA LYS A 61 -26.09 -10.28 7.53
C LYS A 61 -25.38 -10.48 6.16
N LYS A 62 -26.12 -10.37 5.05
CA LYS A 62 -25.58 -10.45 3.67
C LYS A 62 -24.72 -9.24 3.26
N TYR A 63 -24.95 -8.07 3.85
CA TYR A 63 -24.32 -6.81 3.46
C TYR A 63 -23.57 -6.11 4.60
N SER A 64 -23.93 -6.37 5.86
CA SER A 64 -23.43 -5.66 7.05
C SER A 64 -21.91 -5.57 7.17
N SER A 65 -21.19 -6.63 6.77
CA SER A 65 -19.74 -6.72 6.84
C SER A 65 -19.02 -5.74 5.91
N TRP A 66 -19.55 -5.50 4.71
CA TRP A 66 -18.83 -4.80 3.63
C TRP A 66 -19.51 -3.55 3.09
N LEU A 67 -20.83 -3.40 3.25
CA LEU A 67 -21.60 -2.29 2.69
C LEU A 67 -21.49 -1.03 3.58
N GLU A 68 -21.50 0.14 2.95
CA GLU A 68 -21.39 1.42 3.63
C GLU A 68 -22.27 2.52 3.01
N GLU A 69 -22.69 3.49 3.82
CA GLU A 69 -23.46 4.65 3.42
C GLU A 69 -22.56 5.80 2.92
N VAL A 70 -22.83 6.30 1.71
CA VAL A 70 -22.19 7.54 1.21
C VAL A 70 -23.03 8.73 1.69
N LYS A 71 -22.64 9.33 2.82
CA LYS A 71 -23.38 10.45 3.46
C LYS A 71 -23.67 11.64 2.54
N SER A 72 -22.85 11.85 1.50
CA SER A 72 -22.98 12.95 0.53
C SER A 72 -23.83 12.63 -0.70
N ASP A 73 -24.20 11.37 -0.97
CA ASP A 73 -24.95 10.97 -2.16
C ASP A 73 -25.78 9.71 -1.90
N SER A 74 -27.08 9.91 -1.67
CA SER A 74 -28.04 8.83 -1.45
C SER A 74 -28.29 7.93 -2.66
N THR A 75 -27.74 8.25 -3.84
CA THR A 75 -27.75 7.41 -5.05
C THR A 75 -26.46 6.60 -5.24
N LYS A 76 -25.54 6.66 -4.27
CA LYS A 76 -24.32 5.84 -4.18
C LYS A 76 -24.30 4.93 -2.95
N SER A 77 -23.29 4.07 -2.88
CA SER A 77 -23.01 3.17 -1.75
C SER A 77 -21.51 2.87 -1.72
N GLY A 78 -20.93 2.73 -0.53
CA GLY A 78 -19.53 2.36 -0.35
C GLY A 78 -19.36 0.84 -0.23
N CYS A 79 -18.17 0.34 -0.58
CA CYS A 79 -17.73 -1.00 -0.25
C CYS A 79 -16.41 -0.96 0.51
N LYS A 80 -16.44 -1.41 1.77
CA LYS A 80 -15.30 -1.48 2.68
C LYS A 80 -14.20 -2.47 2.22
N ALA A 81 -14.55 -3.44 1.38
CA ALA A 81 -13.61 -4.48 0.95
C ALA A 81 -12.49 -3.96 0.04
N TYR A 82 -12.68 -2.83 -0.65
CA TYR A 82 -11.70 -2.24 -1.56
C TYR A 82 -11.84 -0.71 -1.69
N SER A 83 -12.50 -0.08 -0.72
CA SER A 83 -12.61 1.38 -0.52
C SER A 83 -13.06 2.21 -1.74
N LYS A 84 -14.04 1.71 -2.52
CA LYS A 84 -14.66 2.48 -3.62
C LYS A 84 -16.18 2.62 -3.46
N GLN A 85 -16.71 3.68 -4.08
CA GLN A 85 -18.14 3.94 -4.18
C GLN A 85 -18.69 3.37 -5.50
N PHE A 86 -19.93 2.90 -5.49
CA PHE A 86 -20.69 2.48 -6.66
C PHE A 86 -22.10 3.09 -6.64
N SER A 87 -22.76 3.22 -7.80
CA SER A 87 -24.11 3.77 -7.86
C SER A 87 -25.18 2.71 -7.61
N VAL A 88 -26.25 3.12 -6.91
CA VAL A 88 -27.47 2.34 -6.68
C VAL A 88 -28.72 3.00 -7.31
N LYS A 89 -28.48 3.93 -8.25
CA LYS A 89 -29.48 4.82 -8.88
C LYS A 89 -30.47 4.10 -9.80
N ASN A 90 -30.14 2.93 -10.32
CA ASN A 90 -30.83 2.33 -11.46
C ASN A 90 -31.64 1.07 -11.08
N GLY A 91 -31.09 0.23 -10.23
CA GLY A 91 -31.69 -1.01 -9.72
C GLY A 91 -31.70 -1.15 -8.20
N ALA A 92 -31.11 -0.20 -7.45
CA ALA A 92 -31.10 -0.14 -5.98
C ALA A 92 -30.58 -1.42 -5.30
N LYS A 93 -31.47 -2.34 -4.92
CA LYS A 93 -31.11 -3.66 -4.37
C LYS A 93 -30.43 -4.54 -5.45
N ALA A 94 -30.82 -4.42 -6.71
CA ALA A 94 -30.19 -5.13 -7.82
C ALA A 94 -28.74 -4.65 -8.03
N ASP A 95 -28.48 -3.35 -7.97
CA ASP A 95 -27.13 -2.78 -8.10
C ASP A 95 -26.20 -3.27 -6.98
N VAL A 96 -26.67 -3.32 -5.73
CA VAL A 96 -25.93 -3.89 -4.59
C VAL A 96 -25.60 -5.38 -4.80
N ASN A 97 -26.55 -6.18 -5.32
CA ASN A 97 -26.29 -7.59 -5.62
C ASN A 97 -25.33 -7.77 -6.83
N LYS A 98 -25.46 -6.95 -7.88
CA LYS A 98 -24.57 -6.95 -9.04
C LYS A 98 -23.14 -6.58 -8.63
N HIS A 99 -22.99 -5.60 -7.74
CA HIS A 99 -21.69 -5.25 -7.18
C HIS A 99 -21.09 -6.42 -6.37
N MET A 100 -21.85 -7.00 -5.44
CA MET A 100 -21.44 -8.13 -4.60
C MET A 100 -21.01 -9.36 -5.42
N ASN A 101 -21.66 -9.60 -6.56
CA ASN A 101 -21.33 -10.71 -7.46
C ASN A 101 -20.20 -10.39 -8.45
N GLY A 102 -19.65 -9.17 -8.46
CA GLY A 102 -18.60 -8.77 -9.40
C GLY A 102 -17.21 -9.27 -9.00
N ASN A 103 -16.40 -9.67 -9.99
CA ASN A 103 -15.08 -10.28 -9.78
C ASN A 103 -14.17 -9.47 -8.83
N ILE A 104 -14.14 -8.14 -8.98
CA ILE A 104 -13.37 -7.24 -8.10
C ILE A 104 -13.81 -7.39 -6.64
N HIS A 105 -15.13 -7.36 -6.38
CA HIS A 105 -15.67 -7.55 -5.03
C HIS A 105 -15.31 -8.94 -4.49
N GLN A 106 -15.51 -10.00 -5.27
CA GLN A 106 -15.23 -11.37 -4.84
C GLN A 106 -13.74 -11.62 -4.55
N LEU A 107 -12.83 -11.03 -5.34
CA LEU A 107 -11.39 -11.09 -5.09
C LEU A 107 -11.04 -10.34 -3.80
N SER A 108 -11.53 -9.10 -3.63
CA SER A 108 -11.31 -8.31 -2.41
C SER A 108 -11.90 -8.99 -1.17
N MET A 109 -13.05 -9.65 -1.27
CA MET A 109 -13.66 -10.40 -0.17
C MET A 109 -12.86 -11.66 0.25
N LYS A 110 -11.88 -12.12 -0.53
CA LYS A 110 -10.96 -13.21 -0.12
C LYS A 110 -9.86 -12.72 0.83
N THR A 111 -9.50 -11.43 0.79
CA THR A 111 -8.49 -10.81 1.66
C THR A 111 -9.09 -9.91 2.75
N PHE A 112 -10.29 -9.38 2.52
CA PHE A 112 -11.03 -8.55 3.48
C PHE A 112 -11.27 -9.29 4.81
N GLY A 113 -10.73 -8.75 5.90
CA GLY A 113 -10.76 -9.37 7.23
C GLY A 113 -9.79 -10.53 7.43
N ARG A 114 -8.98 -10.89 6.42
CA ARG A 114 -7.83 -11.81 6.56
C ARG A 114 -6.49 -11.09 6.61
N ASN A 115 -6.38 -9.94 5.94
CA ASN A 115 -5.46 -8.92 6.40
C ASN A 115 -5.99 -8.46 7.77
N PRO A 116 -5.28 -8.70 8.89
CA PRO A 116 -5.50 -7.84 10.05
C PRO A 116 -5.17 -6.40 9.63
N LEU A 117 -5.58 -5.41 10.42
CA LEU A 117 -4.83 -4.16 10.40
C LEU A 117 -3.36 -4.48 10.72
N ILE A 118 -2.44 -3.59 10.35
CA ILE A 118 -1.17 -3.52 11.09
C ILE A 118 -1.55 -3.04 12.50
N THR A 119 -1.93 -3.98 13.36
CA THR A 119 -2.14 -3.76 14.78
C THR A 119 -0.77 -3.41 15.36
N PRO A 120 -0.57 -2.20 15.91
CA PRO A 120 0.65 -1.90 16.65
C PRO A 120 0.83 -2.97 17.72
N SER A 121 2.03 -3.55 17.81
CA SER A 121 2.30 -4.56 18.84
C SER A 121 2.17 -3.88 20.20
N ALA A 122 1.19 -4.34 20.97
CA ALA A 122 0.53 -3.60 22.05
C ALA A 122 -0.11 -2.25 21.63
N VAL A 123 -1.38 -2.05 22.00
CA VAL A 123 -1.91 -0.69 22.15
C VAL A 123 -1.26 -0.10 23.41
N PRO A 124 -0.56 1.04 23.36
CA PRO A 124 0.12 1.62 24.52
C PRO A 124 -0.85 1.84 25.68
N SER A 125 -0.65 1.10 26.77
CA SER A 125 -1.63 0.92 27.84
C SER A 125 -1.59 2.06 28.87
N THR A 126 -0.38 2.52 29.21
CA THR A 126 -0.15 3.67 30.09
C THR A 126 0.13 4.94 29.28
N GLU A 127 0.10 6.09 29.94
CA GLU A 127 0.50 7.36 29.31
C GLU A 127 2.01 7.38 28.99
N LEU A 128 2.84 6.67 29.76
CA LEU A 128 4.28 6.52 29.50
C LEU A 128 4.51 5.69 28.24
N ASP A 129 3.79 4.57 28.07
CA ASP A 129 3.87 3.72 26.88
C ASP A 129 3.62 4.55 25.60
N LYS A 130 2.64 5.47 25.64
CA LYS A 130 2.30 6.36 24.51
C LYS A 130 3.41 7.37 24.23
N ILE A 131 4.11 7.85 25.25
CA ILE A 131 5.23 8.79 25.10
C ILE A 131 6.42 8.06 24.49
N SER A 132 6.76 6.88 24.98
CA SER A 132 7.81 6.03 24.40
C SER A 132 7.49 5.69 22.94
N ALA A 133 6.32 5.12 22.65
CA ALA A 133 5.92 4.76 21.29
C ALA A 133 5.90 5.95 20.32
N ALA A 134 5.57 7.17 20.79
CA ALA A 134 5.66 8.38 19.99
C ALA A 134 7.13 8.80 19.75
N GLU A 135 7.98 8.74 20.76
CA GLU A 135 9.42 9.02 20.62
C GLU A 135 10.11 8.01 19.69
N ASP A 136 9.83 6.72 19.86
CA ASP A 136 10.33 5.62 19.02
C ASP A 136 9.89 5.78 17.57
N ALA A 137 8.62 6.12 17.32
CA ALA A 137 8.12 6.40 15.97
C ALA A 137 8.83 7.61 15.32
N PHE A 138 9.13 8.67 16.10
CA PHE A 138 9.92 9.80 15.59
C PHE A 138 11.40 9.45 15.35
N VAL A 139 12.00 8.52 16.12
CA VAL A 139 13.37 8.03 15.84
C VAL A 139 13.38 7.12 14.62
N TYR A 140 12.44 6.19 14.52
CA TYR A 140 12.28 5.33 13.35
C TYR A 140 12.13 6.17 12.06
N HIS A 141 11.27 7.20 12.08
CA HIS A 141 11.12 8.12 10.96
C HIS A 141 12.42 8.87 10.63
N ASN A 142 13.13 9.37 11.64
CA ASN A 142 14.44 10.02 11.48
C ASN A 142 15.47 9.10 10.80
N VAL A 143 15.63 7.87 11.29
CA VAL A 143 16.57 6.87 10.73
C VAL A 143 16.14 6.46 9.33
N LYS A 144 14.84 6.17 9.11
CA LYS A 144 14.28 5.70 7.83
C LYS A 144 14.43 6.72 6.69
N HIS A 145 14.59 8.01 7.00
CA HIS A 145 14.83 9.08 6.03
C HIS A 145 16.23 9.72 6.14
N GLY A 146 17.18 9.07 6.83
CA GLY A 146 18.58 9.52 6.91
C GLY A 146 18.77 10.90 7.55
N HIS A 147 17.86 11.32 8.42
CA HIS A 147 17.90 12.64 9.05
C HIS A 147 18.95 12.68 10.17
N SER A 148 19.78 13.72 10.22
CA SER A 148 20.79 13.88 11.29
C SER A 148 20.16 13.92 12.69
N TYR A 149 20.76 13.22 13.66
CA TYR A 149 20.33 13.30 15.07
C TYR A 149 20.39 14.74 15.65
N VAL A 150 21.23 15.62 15.07
CA VAL A 150 21.30 17.04 15.46
C VAL A 150 19.99 17.78 15.12
N SER A 151 19.29 17.42 14.04
CA SER A 151 17.97 18.01 13.74
C SER A 151 16.87 17.56 14.70
N GLN A 152 17.14 16.56 15.54
CA GLN A 152 16.19 16.12 16.58
C GLN A 152 16.16 17.08 17.77
N GLU A 153 17.18 17.93 17.93
CA GLU A 153 17.20 18.98 18.97
C GLU A 153 16.26 20.14 18.62
N CYS A 154 16.23 20.61 17.38
CA CYS A 154 15.29 21.68 16.98
C CYS A 154 13.84 21.16 16.83
N THR A 155 13.64 19.90 16.41
CA THR A 155 12.30 19.33 16.23
C THR A 155 11.61 18.89 17.54
N ILE A 156 12.29 18.88 18.69
CA ILE A 156 11.69 18.54 20.01
C ILE A 156 10.54 19.47 20.45
N SER A 157 10.48 20.67 19.86
CA SER A 157 9.43 21.68 20.07
C SER A 157 8.22 21.47 19.16
N VAL A 158 8.45 20.97 17.94
CA VAL A 158 7.47 20.95 16.84
C VAL A 158 6.17 20.21 17.20
N PRO A 159 6.17 19.01 17.83
CA PRO A 159 4.92 18.36 18.27
C PRO A 159 4.10 19.19 19.28
N LYS A 160 4.77 19.98 20.13
CA LYS A 160 4.13 20.82 21.16
C LYS A 160 3.46 22.04 20.54
N THR A 161 4.00 22.52 19.42
CA THR A 161 3.40 23.58 18.60
C THR A 161 2.25 23.04 17.74
N ILE A 162 2.44 21.92 17.04
CA ILE A 162 1.45 21.39 16.07
C ILE A 162 0.16 20.90 16.75
N PHE A 163 0.25 20.20 17.88
CA PHE A 163 -0.92 19.61 18.56
C PHE A 163 -1.53 20.51 19.65
N GLU A 164 -0.98 21.73 19.80
CA GLU A 164 -1.31 22.72 20.82
C GLU A 164 -1.48 22.12 22.23
N SER A 165 -2.33 22.73 23.06
CA SER A 165 -2.49 22.34 24.46
C SER A 165 -3.25 21.03 24.68
N SER A 166 -3.77 20.40 23.62
CA SER A 166 -4.70 19.26 23.69
C SER A 166 -4.06 17.93 24.10
N SER A 167 -2.79 17.70 23.77
CA SER A 167 -2.12 16.41 23.95
C SER A 167 -1.11 16.42 25.10
N SER A 168 -1.44 15.66 26.15
CA SER A 168 -0.54 15.31 27.26
C SER A 168 0.73 14.59 26.78
N VAL A 169 0.59 13.67 25.82
CA VAL A 169 1.72 12.96 25.20
C VAL A 169 2.66 13.94 24.49
N ALA A 170 2.15 14.81 23.61
CA ALA A 170 2.96 15.77 22.86
C ALA A 170 3.71 16.75 23.79
N LYS A 171 3.05 17.21 24.86
CA LYS A 171 3.66 18.01 25.94
C LYS A 171 4.79 17.28 26.67
N SER A 172 4.72 15.96 26.76
CA SER A 172 5.60 15.12 27.58
C SER A 172 6.79 14.53 26.82
N ILE A 173 6.79 14.52 25.48
CA ILE A 173 7.94 14.11 24.65
C ILE A 173 9.21 14.90 25.05
N ARG A 174 10.30 14.18 25.35
CA ARG A 174 11.61 14.67 25.82
C ARG A 174 12.73 13.90 25.12
N ARG A 175 12.90 14.16 23.83
CA ARG A 175 13.83 13.46 22.94
C ARG A 175 14.65 14.44 22.11
N GLY A 176 15.88 14.71 22.57
CA GLY A 176 16.94 15.34 21.77
C GLY A 176 17.92 14.30 21.23
N ASN A 177 19.00 14.75 20.57
CA ASN A 177 20.04 13.96 19.91
C ASN A 177 20.48 12.71 20.69
N THR A 178 21.00 12.86 21.91
CA THR A 178 21.50 11.73 22.74
C THR A 178 20.44 10.64 22.97
N LYS A 179 19.18 11.03 23.24
CA LYS A 179 18.09 10.06 23.43
C LYS A 179 17.64 9.44 22.11
N SER A 180 17.61 10.21 21.02
CA SER A 180 17.33 9.68 19.68
C SER A 180 18.35 8.62 19.28
N ARG A 181 19.66 8.85 19.51
CA ARG A 181 20.70 7.87 19.27
C ARG A 181 20.57 6.64 20.17
N ALA A 182 20.28 6.83 21.46
CA ALA A 182 20.10 5.71 22.39
C ALA A 182 18.90 4.82 22.01
N ILE A 183 17.78 5.41 21.58
CA ILE A 183 16.63 4.66 21.05
C ILE A 183 17.00 3.94 19.75
N ALA A 184 17.73 4.60 18.84
CA ALA A 184 18.14 3.99 17.59
C ALA A 184 19.02 2.75 17.83
N CYS A 185 20.13 2.88 18.58
CA CYS A 185 21.10 1.81 18.75
C CYS A 185 20.72 0.76 19.81
N ASN A 186 19.97 1.14 20.85
CA ASN A 186 19.72 0.25 22.00
C ASN A 186 18.27 -0.28 22.05
N VAL A 187 17.41 0.10 21.10
CA VAL A 187 16.01 -0.35 21.02
C VAL A 187 15.65 -0.76 19.60
N LEU A 188 15.76 0.15 18.62
CA LEU A 188 15.35 -0.13 17.24
C LEU A 188 16.30 -1.12 16.55
N GLU A 189 17.61 -0.88 16.63
CA GLU A 189 18.66 -1.76 16.09
C GLU A 189 18.53 -3.18 16.66
N SER A 190 18.50 -3.31 17.99
CA SER A 190 18.33 -4.61 18.66
C SER A 190 17.03 -5.33 18.28
N PHE A 191 15.93 -4.59 18.09
CA PHE A 191 14.66 -5.16 17.64
C PHE A 191 14.70 -5.64 16.18
N PHE A 192 15.25 -4.84 15.26
CA PHE A 192 15.30 -5.19 13.84
C PHE A 192 16.33 -6.28 13.56
N THR A 193 17.53 -6.22 14.16
CA THR A 193 18.54 -7.29 14.02
C THR A 193 18.08 -8.57 14.70
N GLY A 194 17.45 -8.51 15.88
CA GLY A 194 16.83 -9.68 16.51
C GLY A 194 15.79 -10.35 15.61
N THR A 195 14.82 -9.57 15.10
CA THR A 195 13.79 -10.08 14.18
C THR A 195 14.39 -10.68 12.89
N LEU A 196 15.45 -10.05 12.35
CA LEU A 196 16.16 -10.55 11.17
C LEU A 196 16.84 -11.90 11.44
N ILE A 197 17.47 -12.05 12.61
CA ILE A 197 18.18 -13.27 13.00
C ILE A 197 17.20 -14.40 13.37
N ASP A 198 16.09 -14.11 14.04
CA ASP A 198 15.04 -15.10 14.32
C ASP A 198 14.51 -15.73 13.00
N GLU A 199 14.18 -14.90 12.01
CA GLU A 199 13.77 -15.38 10.68
C GLU A 199 14.91 -16.12 9.92
N LEU A 200 16.16 -15.71 10.13
CA LEU A 200 17.34 -16.31 9.51
C LEU A 200 17.70 -17.68 10.13
N LEU A 201 17.33 -17.92 11.39
CA LEU A 201 17.47 -19.21 12.07
C LEU A 201 16.37 -20.20 11.67
N GLU A 202 15.18 -19.72 11.28
CA GLU A 202 14.11 -20.56 10.74
C GLU A 202 14.35 -20.99 9.28
N THR A 203 15.08 -20.20 8.47
CA THR A 203 15.40 -20.59 7.08
C THR A 203 16.50 -21.66 6.98
N ARG A 204 16.34 -22.55 6.00
CA ARG A 204 17.33 -23.56 5.67
C ARG A 204 18.54 -23.02 4.91
N PHE A 205 18.40 -21.91 4.18
CA PHE A 205 19.42 -21.45 3.25
C PHE A 205 19.49 -19.93 3.18
N TYR A 206 20.72 -19.40 3.26
CA TYR A 206 21.02 -17.98 3.12
C TYR A 206 22.29 -17.77 2.29
N SER A 207 22.50 -16.53 1.87
CA SER A 207 23.77 -16.00 1.40
C SER A 207 24.25 -14.91 2.35
N LEU A 208 25.57 -14.74 2.44
CA LEU A 208 26.21 -13.66 3.18
C LEU A 208 26.90 -12.74 2.17
N SER A 209 26.84 -11.43 2.35
CA SER A 209 27.57 -10.49 1.52
C SER A 209 28.17 -9.35 2.33
N PHE A 210 29.35 -8.91 1.93
CA PHE A 210 30.09 -7.83 2.59
C PHE A 210 30.97 -7.04 1.61
N ASP A 211 31.27 -5.80 1.99
CA ASP A 211 32.03 -4.83 1.22
C ASP A 211 33.05 -4.12 2.15
N ALA A 212 34.06 -3.46 1.59
CA ALA A 212 35.12 -2.76 2.31
C ALA A 212 34.97 -1.22 2.22
N SER A 213 34.10 -0.66 3.06
CA SER A 213 33.82 0.78 3.14
C SER A 213 34.94 1.52 3.89
N ASN A 214 35.51 2.55 3.25
CA ASN A 214 36.67 3.29 3.76
C ASN A 214 36.30 4.74 4.09
N LYS A 215 36.59 5.20 5.31
CA LYS A 215 36.27 6.55 5.79
C LYS A 215 37.47 7.21 6.48
N GLY A 216 38.39 7.73 5.66
CA GLY A 216 39.71 8.14 6.15
C GLY A 216 40.52 6.91 6.54
N ASN A 217 41.03 6.87 7.77
CA ASN A 217 41.78 5.72 8.29
C ASN A 217 40.87 4.65 8.95
N CYS A 218 39.57 4.89 9.02
CA CYS A 218 38.57 3.94 9.51
C CYS A 218 38.15 3.02 8.35
N LYS A 219 38.34 1.71 8.50
CA LYS A 219 37.83 0.68 7.58
C LYS A 219 36.65 -0.06 8.22
N THR A 220 35.63 -0.30 7.41
CA THR A 220 34.32 -0.75 7.88
C THR A 220 33.74 -1.78 6.93
N TYR A 221 33.25 -2.88 7.50
CA TYR A 221 32.71 -4.03 6.80
C TYR A 221 31.22 -4.19 7.15
N PRO A 222 30.30 -3.59 6.36
CA PRO A 222 28.88 -3.94 6.44
C PRO A 222 28.67 -5.39 6.03
N PHE A 223 28.24 -6.24 6.95
CA PHE A 223 27.81 -7.61 6.66
C PHE A 223 26.29 -7.65 6.54
N SER A 224 25.81 -8.17 5.41
CA SER A 224 24.39 -8.35 5.11
C SER A 224 24.08 -9.77 4.67
N VAL A 225 22.85 -10.22 4.94
CA VAL A 225 22.35 -11.53 4.53
C VAL A 225 21.22 -11.38 3.54
N GLN A 226 21.08 -12.36 2.65
CA GLN A 226 19.92 -12.51 1.79
C GLN A 226 19.41 -13.95 1.86
N PHE A 227 18.09 -14.11 1.99
CA PHE A 227 17.44 -15.41 2.12
C PHE A 227 16.01 -15.37 1.59
N PHE A 228 15.44 -16.54 1.32
CA PHE A 228 14.02 -16.67 1.00
C PHE A 228 13.22 -16.86 2.28
N SER A 229 12.18 -16.04 2.47
CA SER A 229 11.10 -16.33 3.42
C SER A 229 9.89 -16.92 2.67
N ASP A 230 8.85 -17.35 3.40
CA ASP A 230 7.60 -17.92 2.84
C ASP A 230 6.85 -17.05 1.80
N ILE A 231 7.26 -15.79 1.59
CA ILE A 231 6.52 -14.78 0.85
C ILE A 231 7.40 -14.07 -0.19
N ASP A 232 8.66 -13.76 0.13
CA ASP A 232 9.56 -12.98 -0.74
C ASP A 232 11.05 -13.24 -0.39
N VAL A 233 11.95 -12.73 -1.22
CA VAL A 233 13.37 -12.60 -0.88
C VAL A 233 13.54 -11.47 0.14
N LYS A 234 14.13 -11.78 1.29
CA LYS A 234 14.52 -10.81 2.31
C LYS A 234 16.00 -10.50 2.22
N THR A 235 16.37 -9.28 2.58
CA THR A 235 17.77 -8.84 2.67
C THR A 235 17.89 -7.83 3.80
N GLY A 236 18.92 -7.98 4.64
CA GLY A 236 19.13 -7.12 5.80
C GLY A 236 20.60 -7.09 6.22
N MET A 237 21.03 -5.97 6.81
CA MET A 237 22.34 -5.86 7.44
C MET A 237 22.28 -6.55 8.80
N VAL A 238 23.26 -7.40 9.09
CA VAL A 238 23.37 -8.14 10.36
C VAL A 238 24.29 -7.40 11.33
N GLU A 239 25.45 -6.96 10.85
CA GLU A 239 26.49 -6.34 11.66
C GLU A 239 27.32 -5.34 10.82
N PHE A 240 27.94 -4.36 11.45
CA PHE A 240 28.79 -3.35 10.82
C PHE A 240 30.13 -3.25 11.56
N ILE A 241 31.08 -4.09 11.15
CA ILE A 241 32.38 -4.24 11.85
C ILE A 241 33.32 -3.11 11.45
N GLU A 242 33.84 -2.34 12.42
CA GLU A 242 35.03 -1.50 12.23
C GLU A 242 36.28 -2.34 12.54
N ASP A 243 37.15 -2.54 11.54
CA ASP A 243 38.39 -3.31 11.67
C ASP A 243 39.46 -2.72 10.74
N SER A 244 40.64 -2.44 11.30
CA SER A 244 41.79 -1.91 10.58
C SER A 244 42.61 -2.97 9.83
N HIS A 245 42.30 -4.26 10.04
CA HIS A 245 42.95 -5.37 9.34
C HIS A 245 42.24 -5.67 8.01
N GLU A 246 43.05 -5.98 6.99
CA GLU A 246 42.60 -6.01 5.59
C GLU A 246 42.78 -7.38 4.92
N THR A 247 43.41 -8.34 5.57
CA THR A 247 43.74 -9.62 4.92
C THR A 247 42.48 -10.45 4.74
N ALA A 248 42.45 -11.32 3.72
CA ALA A 248 41.34 -12.26 3.54
C ALA A 248 41.13 -13.18 4.76
N ALA A 249 42.17 -13.43 5.57
CA ALA A 249 42.04 -14.21 6.79
C ALA A 249 41.25 -13.46 7.87
N ASP A 250 41.48 -12.16 8.03
CA ASP A 250 40.79 -11.33 9.03
C ASP A 250 39.32 -11.12 8.64
N VAL A 251 39.06 -10.77 7.37
CA VAL A 251 37.70 -10.58 6.87
C VAL A 251 36.90 -11.90 6.87
N PHE A 252 37.53 -13.04 6.56
CA PHE A 252 36.91 -14.36 6.70
C PHE A 252 36.69 -14.77 8.16
N SER A 253 37.60 -14.39 9.08
CA SER A 253 37.42 -14.60 10.52
C SER A 253 36.23 -13.80 11.05
N ASN A 254 36.07 -12.54 10.63
CA ASN A 254 34.91 -11.70 10.93
C ASN A 254 33.61 -12.30 10.37
N ALA A 255 33.60 -12.83 9.15
CA ALA A 255 32.46 -13.58 8.60
C ALA A 255 32.10 -14.82 9.43
N CYS A 256 33.11 -15.62 9.81
CA CYS A 256 32.91 -16.80 10.64
C CYS A 256 32.44 -16.45 12.06
N LYS A 257 32.94 -15.35 12.64
CA LYS A 257 32.51 -14.81 13.93
C LYS A 257 31.01 -14.50 13.89
N ILE A 258 30.55 -13.72 12.91
CA ILE A 258 29.12 -13.39 12.74
C ILE A 258 28.26 -14.67 12.65
N ILE A 259 28.70 -15.66 11.87
CA ILE A 259 27.97 -16.93 11.74
C ILE A 259 27.86 -17.64 13.10
N ASN A 260 28.93 -17.68 13.91
CA ASN A 260 28.90 -18.32 15.22
C ASN A 260 28.13 -17.51 16.28
N ASP A 261 28.34 -16.20 16.35
CA ASP A 261 27.79 -15.30 17.39
C ASP A 261 26.26 -15.23 17.33
N TYR A 262 25.67 -15.31 16.13
CA TYR A 262 24.21 -15.38 15.92
C TYR A 262 23.67 -16.82 15.81
N GLY A 263 24.49 -17.85 16.09
CA GLY A 263 24.08 -19.26 16.08
C GLY A 263 23.74 -19.81 14.68
N LEU A 264 24.17 -19.12 13.62
CA LEU A 264 23.91 -19.49 12.23
C LEU A 264 24.75 -20.69 11.82
N LYS A 265 24.24 -21.41 10.81
CA LYS A 265 24.85 -22.64 10.32
C LYS A 265 25.70 -22.37 9.08
N MET A 266 26.98 -22.73 9.13
CA MET A 266 27.87 -22.70 7.95
C MET A 266 27.38 -23.70 6.87
N GLU A 267 26.78 -24.83 7.26
CA GLU A 267 26.14 -25.80 6.35
C GLU A 267 24.91 -25.24 5.59
N ASN A 268 24.34 -24.12 6.04
CA ASN A 268 23.21 -23.43 5.41
C ASN A 268 23.65 -22.25 4.53
N LEU A 269 24.95 -21.89 4.53
CA LEU A 269 25.51 -20.81 3.70
C LEU A 269 25.68 -21.31 2.26
N THR A 270 24.92 -20.73 1.33
CA THR A 270 24.87 -21.17 -0.08
C THR A 270 25.79 -20.39 -1.01
N SER A 271 26.11 -19.15 -0.67
CA SER A 271 26.96 -18.26 -1.47
C SER A 271 27.48 -17.09 -0.64
N VAL A 272 28.62 -16.55 -1.05
CA VAL A 272 29.24 -15.35 -0.47
C VAL A 272 29.36 -14.28 -1.56
N GLY A 273 28.76 -13.12 -1.35
CA GLY A 273 28.80 -11.97 -2.25
C GLY A 273 29.81 -10.92 -1.79
N VAL A 274 30.85 -10.68 -2.58
CA VAL A 274 31.90 -9.69 -2.30
C VAL A 274 32.21 -8.90 -3.55
N ASP A 275 32.48 -7.60 -3.43
CA ASP A 275 33.10 -6.84 -4.50
C ASP A 275 34.63 -6.96 -4.45
N ASN A 276 35.26 -6.77 -5.60
CA ASN A 276 36.68 -6.52 -5.87
C ASN A 276 37.67 -6.93 -4.75
N THR A 277 37.80 -8.24 -4.52
CA THR A 277 38.43 -8.85 -3.33
C THR A 277 39.98 -8.79 -3.30
N ASN A 278 40.54 -7.67 -3.75
CA ASN A 278 41.94 -7.31 -3.58
C ASN A 278 42.21 -6.90 -2.13
N VAL A 279 42.38 -7.91 -1.27
CA VAL A 279 42.88 -7.79 0.10
C VAL A 279 44.38 -7.46 0.10
N ASN A 280 44.83 -6.67 1.07
CA ASN A 280 46.26 -6.38 1.30
C ASN A 280 46.91 -7.42 2.24
#